data_AF-A0A4R5Q959-F1
#
_entry.id   AF-A0A4R5Q959-F1
#
_cell.length_a   1.000
_cell.length_b   1.000
_cell.length_c   1.000
_cell.angle_alpha   90.00
_cell.angle_beta   90.00
_cell.angle_gamma   90.00
#
_symmetry.space_group_name_H-M   'P 1'
#
loop_
_entity.id
_entity.type
_entity.pdbx_description
1 polymer ?
#
loop_
_entity_poly.entity_id
_entity_poly.type
_entity_poly.pdbx_seq_one_letter_code
_entity_poly.pdbx_strand_id
1 'polypeptide(L)'
;MLRPQKDAPPDAGPDLPAGPADHATLVWHWSYAGDGFSARGLLTTTALADADGFYRITGITGERNGEAIIALEPAGMAIPGNEPFAVDNLIRADGTQLTGNGFGYELEDGTFANPFFADFLTPATYLEFFSTPPFVPGISAGDTELPAHFAAVVLHQDHRGGHGHAPHREDADHGHGAAMQSSGGFVASDWFV
;
A
#
# COMPACT_ATOMS: atom_id res chain seq x y z
N MET A 1 -51.89 -53.64 11.15
CA MET A 1 -51.70 -52.19 11.39
C MET A 1 -50.34 -51.79 10.82
N LEU A 2 -50.32 -51.27 9.58
CA LEU A 2 -49.14 -50.64 8.98
C LEU A 2 -49.15 -49.14 9.34
N ARG A 3 -48.02 -48.61 9.80
CA ARG A 3 -47.82 -47.15 9.92
C ARG A 3 -47.37 -46.60 8.55
N PRO A 4 -47.80 -45.41 8.13
CA PRO A 4 -47.29 -44.77 6.93
C PRO A 4 -45.85 -44.27 7.15
N GLN A 5 -44.99 -44.56 6.18
CA GLN A 5 -43.64 -44.01 6.10
C GLN A 5 -43.76 -42.55 5.64
N LYS A 6 -43.26 -41.63 6.47
CA LYS A 6 -43.22 -40.18 6.23
C LYS A 6 -42.16 -39.89 5.17
N ASP A 7 -42.55 -39.19 4.11
CA ASP A 7 -41.68 -38.73 3.03
C ASP A 7 -40.48 -37.94 3.58
N ALA A 8 -39.28 -38.29 3.10
CA ALA A 8 -38.06 -37.51 3.31
C ALA A 8 -38.03 -36.34 2.30
N PRO A 9 -37.54 -35.15 2.70
CA PRO A 9 -37.35 -34.03 1.77
C PRO A 9 -36.20 -34.30 0.77
N PRO A 10 -36.24 -33.68 -0.43
CA PRO A 10 -35.23 -33.89 -1.47
C PRO A 10 -33.90 -33.24 -1.11
N ASP A 11 -32.85 -34.05 -1.21
CA ASP A 11 -31.48 -33.74 -1.63
C ASP A 11 -31.06 -32.26 -1.57
N ALA A 12 -30.50 -31.86 -0.42
CA ALA A 12 -29.66 -30.67 -0.36
C ALA A 12 -28.34 -31.02 -1.04
N GLY A 13 -28.21 -30.60 -2.31
CA GLY A 13 -26.93 -30.66 -3.03
C GLY A 13 -25.81 -29.98 -2.24
N PRO A 14 -24.54 -30.37 -2.44
CA PRO A 14 -23.45 -29.81 -1.66
C PRO A 14 -23.34 -28.31 -1.93
N ASP A 15 -23.53 -27.53 -0.87
CA ASP A 15 -23.14 -26.13 -0.78
C ASP A 15 -21.61 -26.10 -0.93
N LEU A 16 -21.15 -25.84 -2.17
CA LEU A 16 -19.72 -25.69 -2.44
C LEU A 16 -19.25 -24.45 -1.67
N PRO A 17 -18.20 -24.54 -0.83
CA PRO A 17 -17.69 -23.37 -0.15
C PRO A 17 -17.27 -22.34 -1.20
N ALA A 18 -17.81 -21.13 -1.10
CA ALA A 18 -17.29 -19.99 -1.83
C ALA A 18 -15.78 -19.92 -1.56
N GLY A 19 -14.97 -20.04 -2.61
CA GLY A 19 -13.52 -19.85 -2.51
C GLY A 19 -13.19 -18.50 -1.89
N PRO A 20 -11.98 -18.31 -1.34
CA PRO A 20 -11.58 -17.02 -0.80
C PRO A 20 -11.78 -15.97 -1.91
N ALA A 21 -12.58 -14.94 -1.60
CA ALA A 21 -12.66 -13.79 -2.48
C ALA A 21 -11.25 -13.21 -2.58
N ASP A 22 -10.72 -13.17 -3.81
CA ASP A 22 -9.46 -12.50 -4.09
C ASP A 22 -9.73 -11.01 -3.91
N HIS A 23 -9.51 -10.53 -2.68
CA HIS A 23 -9.72 -9.12 -2.37
C HIS A 23 -8.65 -8.35 -3.13
N ALA A 24 -9.07 -7.63 -4.16
CA ALA A 24 -8.20 -6.72 -4.89
C ALA A 24 -7.40 -5.86 -3.89
N THR A 25 -6.13 -5.64 -4.18
CA THR A 25 -5.27 -4.73 -3.43
C THR A 25 -4.95 -3.52 -4.28
N LEU A 26 -4.74 -2.38 -3.64
CA LEU A 26 -4.19 -1.20 -4.31
C LEU A 26 -2.69 -1.14 -4.03
N VAL A 27 -1.94 -0.70 -5.03
CA VAL A 27 -0.51 -0.40 -4.88
C VAL A 27 -0.37 1.12 -4.90
N TRP A 28 0.48 1.66 -4.04
CA TRP A 28 0.71 3.08 -3.90
C TRP A 28 2.19 3.38 -4.03
N HIS A 29 2.57 4.43 -4.76
CA HIS A 29 3.85 5.07 -4.51
C HIS A 29 3.72 5.96 -3.28
N TRP A 30 4.71 5.91 -2.41
CA TRP A 30 4.80 6.80 -1.26
C TRP A 30 6.22 7.32 -1.11
N SER A 31 6.34 8.49 -0.51
CA SER A 31 7.61 9.07 -0.10
C SER A 31 7.42 10.08 1.00
N TYR A 32 8.43 10.25 1.84
CA TYR A 32 8.54 11.42 2.67
C TYR A 32 10.00 11.83 2.88
N ALA A 33 10.22 13.10 3.19
CA ALA A 33 11.55 13.62 3.48
C ALA A 33 11.49 14.76 4.49
N GLY A 34 12.59 14.95 5.21
CA GLY A 34 12.82 16.04 6.15
C GLY A 34 14.31 16.36 6.25
N ASP A 35 14.69 17.16 7.23
CA ASP A 35 16.08 17.56 7.41
C ASP A 35 16.98 16.35 7.72
N GLY A 36 17.78 15.93 6.72
CA GLY A 36 18.74 14.84 6.86
C GLY A 36 18.18 13.43 6.66
N PHE A 37 16.92 13.29 6.23
CA PHE A 37 16.35 11.98 5.90
C PHE A 37 15.37 12.00 4.73
N SER A 38 15.27 10.87 4.05
CA SER A 38 14.24 10.59 3.05
C SER A 38 13.90 9.11 3.06
N ALA A 39 12.64 8.79 2.80
CA ALA A 39 12.15 7.43 2.63
C ALA A 39 11.16 7.38 1.47
N ARG A 40 11.10 6.23 0.79
CA ARG A 40 10.22 6.01 -0.36
C ARG A 40 9.99 4.54 -0.61
N GLY A 41 8.91 4.24 -1.32
CA GLY A 41 8.71 2.90 -1.85
C GLY A 41 7.30 2.62 -2.33
N LEU A 42 6.83 1.41 -2.06
CA LEU A 42 5.48 0.97 -2.38
C LEU A 42 4.71 0.57 -1.11
N LEU A 43 3.43 0.93 -1.06
CA LEU A 43 2.48 0.34 -0.11
C LEU A 43 1.52 -0.55 -0.87
N THR A 44 1.16 -1.67 -0.26
CA THR A 44 0.01 -2.46 -0.64
C THR A 44 -1.09 -2.21 0.37
N THR A 45 -2.32 -1.93 -0.09
CA THR A 45 -3.48 -1.74 0.79
C THR A 45 -4.65 -2.64 0.42
N THR A 46 -5.66 -2.70 1.29
CA THR A 46 -7.00 -3.16 0.92
C THR A 46 -7.57 -2.37 -0.27
N ALA A 47 -8.46 -2.98 -1.07
CA ALA A 47 -9.14 -2.29 -2.17
C ALA A 47 -10.15 -1.23 -1.74
N LEU A 48 -10.76 -1.41 -0.57
CA LEU A 48 -11.80 -0.53 -0.08
C LEU A 48 -11.24 0.31 1.07
N ALA A 49 -11.57 1.59 1.01
CA ALA A 49 -11.43 2.49 2.13
C ALA A 49 -12.51 2.21 3.18
N ASP A 50 -12.22 2.58 4.43
CA ASP A 50 -13.21 2.65 5.49
C ASP A 50 -14.16 3.86 5.34
N ALA A 51 -15.04 4.05 6.31
CA ALA A 51 -16.02 5.14 6.30
C ALA A 51 -15.39 6.54 6.33
N ASP A 52 -14.14 6.66 6.77
CA ASP A 52 -13.40 7.91 6.86
C ASP A 52 -12.46 8.12 5.66
N GLY A 53 -12.49 7.20 4.69
CA GLY A 53 -11.70 7.28 3.45
C GLY A 53 -10.30 6.69 3.56
N PHE A 54 -9.98 5.97 4.64
CA PHE A 54 -8.67 5.33 4.81
C PHE A 54 -8.63 3.90 4.31
N TYR A 55 -7.59 3.58 3.57
CA TYR A 55 -7.23 2.24 3.16
C TYR A 55 -6.26 1.63 4.18
N ARG A 56 -6.43 0.34 4.48
CA ARG A 56 -5.52 -0.37 5.39
C ARG A 56 -4.27 -0.79 4.63
N ILE A 57 -3.10 -0.31 5.06
CA ILE A 57 -1.80 -0.80 4.61
C ILE A 57 -1.60 -2.22 5.14
N THR A 58 -1.28 -3.14 4.22
CA THR A 58 -1.04 -4.56 4.50
C THR A 58 0.36 -5.01 4.10
N GLY A 59 1.10 -4.19 3.37
CA GLY A 59 2.49 -4.45 3.02
C GLY A 59 3.23 -3.18 2.65
N ILE A 60 4.55 -3.21 2.83
CA ILE A 60 5.47 -2.12 2.51
C ILE A 60 6.73 -2.69 1.89
N THR A 61 7.28 -2.00 0.90
CA THR A 61 8.65 -2.16 0.44
C THR A 61 9.24 -0.78 0.21
N GLY A 62 10.56 -0.67 0.24
CA GLY A 62 11.22 0.60 0.02
C GLY A 62 12.54 0.71 0.76
N GLU A 63 12.97 1.95 0.95
CA GLU A 63 14.19 2.29 1.67
C GLU A 63 14.01 3.60 2.43
N ARG A 64 14.79 3.77 3.50
CA ARG A 64 15.03 5.04 4.17
C ARG A 64 16.52 5.33 4.15
N ASN A 65 16.93 6.45 3.57
CA ASN A 65 18.35 6.83 3.43
C ASN A 65 19.23 5.74 2.79
N GLY A 66 18.64 4.92 1.90
CA GLY A 66 19.30 3.79 1.27
C GLY A 66 19.32 2.50 2.09
N GLU A 67 18.80 2.51 3.32
CA GLU A 67 18.61 1.32 4.15
C GLU A 67 17.29 0.64 3.83
N ALA A 68 17.31 -0.68 3.63
CA ALA A 68 16.15 -1.42 3.14
C ALA A 68 15.06 -1.55 4.20
N ILE A 69 13.80 -1.38 3.80
CA ILE A 69 12.64 -1.69 4.65
C ILE A 69 12.37 -3.19 4.58
N ILE A 70 12.40 -3.86 5.74
CA ILE A 70 12.28 -5.33 5.82
C ILE A 70 10.97 -5.82 6.43
N ALA A 71 10.27 -4.98 7.20
CA ALA A 71 8.98 -5.34 7.79
C ALA A 71 8.05 -4.14 7.98
N LEU A 72 6.74 -4.39 7.87
CA LEU A 72 5.68 -3.50 8.32
C LEU A 72 5.33 -3.86 9.76
N GLU A 73 5.26 -2.88 10.65
CA GLU A 73 4.81 -3.10 12.01
C GLU A 73 3.30 -3.40 12.07
N PRO A 74 2.85 -4.39 12.86
CA PRO A 74 1.43 -4.71 12.97
C PRO A 74 0.62 -3.53 13.50
N ALA A 75 -0.53 -3.26 12.88
CA ALA A 75 -1.45 -2.25 13.39
C ALA A 75 -1.90 -2.59 14.82
N GLY A 76 -1.93 -1.59 15.69
CA GLY A 76 -2.19 -1.74 17.12
C GLY A 76 -0.94 -2.01 17.96
N MET A 77 0.24 -2.09 17.35
CA MET A 77 1.54 -2.19 18.03
C MET A 77 2.32 -0.88 17.88
N ALA A 78 3.08 -0.51 18.91
CA ALA A 78 4.07 0.55 18.79
C ALA A 78 5.33 -0.01 18.12
N ILE A 79 6.06 0.83 17.39
CA ILE A 79 7.43 0.49 17.00
C ILE A 79 8.32 0.49 18.26
N PRO A 80 9.37 -0.35 18.33
CA PRO A 80 10.29 -0.34 19.47
C PRO A 80 10.85 1.05 19.78
N GLY A 81 10.75 1.48 21.04
CA GLY A 81 11.21 2.80 21.49
C GLY A 81 10.14 3.90 21.43
N ASN A 82 9.04 3.69 20.70
CA ASN A 82 7.93 4.63 20.61
C ASN A 82 6.73 4.22 21.49
N GLU A 83 6.90 3.33 22.47
CA GLU A 83 5.82 2.98 23.39
C GLU A 83 5.36 4.21 24.20
N PRO A 84 4.04 4.39 24.43
CA PRO A 84 2.93 3.47 24.12
C PRO A 84 2.18 3.78 22.81
N PHE A 85 2.78 4.50 21.86
CA PHE A 85 2.10 5.02 20.68
C PHE A 85 2.02 3.96 19.56
N ALA A 86 0.86 3.31 19.48
CA ALA A 86 0.61 2.28 18.48
C ALA A 86 0.31 2.86 17.09
N VAL A 87 0.82 2.21 16.05
CA VAL A 87 0.54 2.56 14.64
C VAL A 87 -0.82 1.99 14.21
N ASP A 88 -1.50 2.60 13.25
CA ASP A 88 -2.81 2.13 12.76
C ASP A 88 -2.78 1.59 11.32
N ASN A 89 -1.69 1.87 10.60
CA ASN A 89 -1.47 1.47 9.21
C ASN A 89 -2.57 1.97 8.27
N LEU A 90 -3.04 3.20 8.45
CA LEU A 90 -4.06 3.83 7.62
C LEU A 90 -3.48 4.89 6.67
N ILE A 91 -3.93 4.87 5.42
CA ILE A 91 -3.56 5.86 4.40
C ILE A 91 -4.76 6.29 3.56
N ARG A 92 -4.84 7.57 3.16
CA ARG A 92 -5.86 8.06 2.23
C ARG A 92 -5.28 8.80 1.02
N ALA A 93 -6.08 8.86 -0.06
CA ALA A 93 -5.65 9.39 -1.35
C ALA A 93 -5.55 10.92 -1.41
N ASP A 94 -6.29 11.62 -0.55
CA ASP A 94 -6.41 13.07 -0.57
C ASP A 94 -6.34 13.68 0.84
N GLY A 95 -6.21 15.01 0.92
CA GLY A 95 -6.12 15.73 2.19
C GLY A 95 -4.93 15.25 3.05
N THR A 96 -5.15 15.15 4.36
CA THR A 96 -4.13 14.61 5.28
C THR A 96 -4.02 13.09 5.12
N GLN A 97 -3.00 12.61 4.43
CA GLN A 97 -2.92 11.22 3.98
C GLN A 97 -2.68 10.21 5.09
N LEU A 98 -2.15 10.64 6.24
CA LEU A 98 -1.91 9.80 7.42
C LEU A 98 -2.73 10.29 8.61
N THR A 99 -2.99 9.39 9.55
CA THR A 99 -3.54 9.73 10.87
C THR A 99 -2.43 10.16 11.83
N GLY A 100 -2.80 10.51 13.06
CA GLY A 100 -1.83 10.74 14.15
C GLY A 100 -1.05 9.51 14.60
N ASN A 101 -1.47 8.30 14.21
CA ASN A 101 -0.76 7.06 14.53
C ASN A 101 0.10 6.59 13.34
N GLY A 102 -0.35 6.85 12.11
CA GLY A 102 0.40 6.53 10.90
C GLY A 102 0.73 5.04 10.75
N PHE A 103 1.86 4.76 10.10
CA PHE A 103 2.37 3.40 9.93
C PHE A 103 3.81 3.30 10.42
N GLY A 104 4.22 2.11 10.87
CA GLY A 104 5.57 1.83 11.36
C GLY A 104 6.27 0.77 10.53
N TYR A 105 7.60 0.83 10.43
CA TYR A 105 8.37 -0.19 9.74
C TYR A 105 9.78 -0.37 10.30
N GLU A 106 10.32 -1.56 10.08
CA GLU A 106 11.68 -1.97 10.45
C GLU A 106 12.63 -1.83 9.24
N LEU A 107 13.85 -1.39 9.52
CA LEU A 107 14.96 -1.31 8.59
C LEU A 107 15.96 -2.44 8.81
N GLU A 108 16.73 -2.80 7.79
CA GLU A 108 17.69 -3.91 7.84
C GLU A 108 18.80 -3.73 8.88
N ASP A 109 19.12 -2.48 9.24
CA ASP A 109 20.06 -2.16 10.33
C ASP A 109 19.47 -2.32 11.74
N GLY A 110 18.19 -2.71 11.84
CA GLY A 110 17.46 -2.89 13.09
C GLY A 110 16.94 -1.59 13.70
N THR A 111 16.90 -0.49 12.95
CA THR A 111 16.22 0.75 13.34
C THR A 111 14.77 0.76 12.87
N PHE A 112 13.94 1.64 13.45
CA PHE A 112 12.52 1.73 13.11
C PHE A 112 12.11 3.17 12.79
N ALA A 113 11.10 3.33 11.93
CA ALA A 113 10.52 4.62 11.62
C ALA A 113 9.00 4.57 11.65
N ASN A 114 8.38 5.67 12.06
CA ASN A 114 6.94 5.88 12.07
C ASN A 114 6.62 7.28 11.55
N PRO A 115 6.30 7.45 10.26
CA PRO A 115 5.68 8.67 9.75
C PRO A 115 4.20 8.77 10.18
N PHE A 116 3.79 9.95 10.63
CA PHE A 116 2.42 10.24 11.08
C PHE A 116 2.06 11.73 10.89
N PHE A 117 0.78 12.08 11.04
CA PHE A 117 0.32 13.46 11.01
C PHE A 117 0.01 13.98 12.42
N ALA A 118 0.83 14.92 12.90
CA ALA A 118 0.69 15.56 14.21
C ALA A 118 -0.35 16.68 14.17
N ASP A 119 -1.63 16.32 14.24
CA ASP A 119 -2.76 17.28 14.32
C ASP A 119 -2.82 18.05 15.64
N PHE A 120 -2.13 17.57 16.68
CA PHE A 120 -1.99 18.21 17.98
C PHE A 120 -0.98 19.38 17.99
N LEU A 121 -0.21 19.58 16.91
CA LEU A 121 0.69 20.72 16.76
C LEU A 121 -0.03 21.94 16.14
N THR A 122 0.57 23.12 16.32
CA THR A 122 0.09 24.36 15.69
C THR A 122 1.26 25.10 15.03
N PRO A 123 1.40 25.06 13.69
CA PRO A 123 0.52 24.37 12.73
C PRO A 123 0.65 22.84 12.80
N ALA A 124 -0.43 22.13 12.47
CA ALA A 124 -0.41 20.69 12.26
C ALA A 124 0.50 20.33 11.07
N THR A 125 1.26 19.26 11.18
CA THR A 125 2.25 18.85 10.16
C THR A 125 2.51 17.35 10.22
N TYR A 126 3.15 16.80 9.19
CA TYR A 126 3.70 15.44 9.27
C TYR A 126 5.04 15.45 10.03
N LEU A 127 5.26 14.38 10.78
CA LEU A 127 6.51 14.08 11.48
C LEU A 127 6.94 12.65 11.15
N GLU A 128 8.24 12.36 11.31
CA GLU A 128 8.78 11.02 11.46
C GLU A 128 9.28 10.88 12.90
N PHE A 129 8.82 9.85 13.61
CA PHE A 129 9.57 9.31 14.75
C PHE A 129 10.50 8.21 14.26
N PHE A 130 11.80 8.31 14.59
CA PHE A 130 12.83 7.34 14.24
C PHE A 130 13.49 6.86 15.52
N SER A 131 13.62 5.55 15.69
CA SER A 131 14.22 4.94 16.87
C SER A 131 15.40 4.03 16.56
N THR A 132 16.36 4.04 17.49
CA THR A 132 17.61 3.29 17.38
C THR A 132 17.85 2.41 18.60
N PRO A 133 18.46 1.22 18.44
CA PRO A 133 18.88 0.43 19.59
C PRO A 133 19.90 1.17 20.48
N PRO A 134 19.86 0.97 21.81
CA PRO A 134 18.92 0.13 22.56
C PRO A 134 17.56 0.80 22.72
N PHE A 135 16.48 0.05 22.47
CA PHE A 135 15.11 0.53 22.65
C PHE A 135 14.77 0.62 24.15
N VAL A 136 14.76 1.83 24.65
CA VAL A 136 14.31 2.17 26.00
C VAL A 136 12.96 2.89 25.84
N PRO A 137 11.95 2.61 26.69
CA PRO A 137 10.70 3.37 26.62
C PRO A 137 10.94 4.88 26.78
N GLY A 138 10.47 5.66 25.81
CA GLY A 138 10.67 7.12 25.72
C GLY A 138 11.88 7.51 24.86
N ILE A 139 12.06 8.82 24.62
CA ILE A 139 13.11 9.33 23.75
C ILE A 139 14.50 9.03 24.35
N SER A 140 15.25 8.17 23.67
CA SER A 140 16.61 7.78 24.02
C SER A 140 17.66 8.53 23.18
N ALA A 141 18.94 8.31 23.49
CA ALA A 141 20.03 8.93 22.74
C ALA A 141 20.18 8.27 21.36
N GLY A 142 19.66 8.94 20.33
CA GLY A 142 19.67 8.45 18.95
C GLY A 142 18.28 8.50 18.29
N ASP A 143 17.23 8.54 19.11
CA ASP A 143 15.87 8.70 18.63
C ASP A 143 15.62 10.15 18.22
N THR A 144 14.83 10.33 17.16
CA THR A 144 14.48 11.66 16.65
C THR A 144 13.00 11.73 16.30
N GLU A 145 12.40 12.88 16.55
CA GLU A 145 11.07 13.23 16.03
C GLU A 145 11.20 14.52 15.21
N LEU A 146 11.13 14.39 13.88
CA LEU A 146 11.48 15.48 12.96
C LEU A 146 10.34 15.77 11.97
N PRO A 147 10.16 17.04 11.56
CA PRO A 147 9.22 17.39 10.50
C PRO A 147 9.50 16.64 9.20
N ALA A 148 8.42 16.21 8.55
CA ALA A 148 8.46 15.53 7.27
C ALA A 148 7.46 16.14 6.28
N HIS A 149 7.74 15.97 4.99
CA HIS A 149 6.82 16.20 3.89
C HIS A 149 6.38 14.85 3.33
N PHE A 150 5.17 14.41 3.64
CA PHE A 150 4.65 13.13 3.19
C PHE A 150 3.78 13.28 1.93
N ALA A 151 3.93 12.34 1.00
CA ALA A 151 3.05 12.19 -0.15
C ALA A 151 2.88 10.72 -0.54
N ALA A 152 1.67 10.35 -0.96
CA ALA A 152 1.39 9.06 -1.58
C ALA A 152 0.35 9.16 -2.69
N VAL A 153 0.48 8.30 -3.69
CA VAL A 153 -0.43 8.24 -4.85
C VAL A 153 -0.74 6.80 -5.22
N VAL A 154 -1.99 6.50 -5.54
CA VAL A 154 -2.40 5.18 -6.03
C VAL A 154 -1.79 4.95 -7.42
N LEU A 155 -1.15 3.80 -7.60
CA LEU A 155 -0.80 3.27 -8.91
C LEU A 155 -2.04 2.64 -9.53
N HIS A 156 -2.58 3.27 -10.58
CA HIS A 156 -3.63 2.64 -11.36
C HIS A 156 -3.08 1.38 -12.03
N GLN A 157 -3.65 0.22 -11.69
CA GLN A 157 -3.50 -0.95 -12.53
C GLN A 157 -4.33 -0.71 -13.79
N ASP A 158 -3.64 -0.46 -14.90
CA ASP A 158 -4.24 -0.30 -16.22
C ASP A 158 -4.93 -1.63 -16.55
N HIS A 159 -6.25 -1.71 -16.33
CA HIS A 159 -7.07 -2.84 -16.76
C HIS A 159 -7.20 -2.83 -18.29
N ARG A 160 -6.11 -3.16 -19.00
CA ARG A 160 -6.16 -3.51 -20.42
C ARG A 160 -6.03 -5.02 -20.60
N GLY A 161 -6.97 -5.75 -20.01
CA GLY A 161 -7.34 -7.09 -20.46
C GLY A 161 -8.38 -6.95 -21.56
N GLY A 162 -7.94 -6.68 -22.79
CA GLY A 162 -8.80 -6.50 -23.95
C GLY A 162 -9.67 -7.74 -24.20
N HIS A 163 -10.99 -7.56 -24.17
CA HIS A 163 -11.89 -8.44 -24.91
C HIS A 163 -11.55 -8.32 -26.39
N GLY A 164 -10.74 -9.26 -26.88
CA GLY A 164 -10.55 -9.49 -28.31
C GLY A 164 -11.88 -9.94 -28.92
N HIS A 165 -12.72 -8.98 -29.28
CA HIS A 165 -13.79 -9.23 -30.23
C HIS A 165 -13.13 -9.37 -31.60
N ALA A 166 -12.91 -10.60 -32.04
CA ALA A 166 -12.44 -10.89 -33.38
C ALA A 166 -13.46 -10.38 -34.41
N PRO A 167 -13.11 -9.46 -35.33
CA PRO A 167 -13.90 -9.29 -36.53
C PRO A 167 -13.61 -10.47 -37.48
N HIS A 168 -14.59 -11.35 -37.58
CA HIS A 168 -14.69 -12.29 -38.68
C HIS A 168 -15.11 -11.51 -39.94
N ARG A 169 -14.22 -11.35 -40.92
CA ARG A 169 -14.59 -11.38 -42.35
C ARG A 169 -13.38 -11.44 -43.28
N GLU A 170 -13.37 -12.56 -44.00
CA GLU A 170 -12.80 -12.92 -45.31
C GLU A 170 -12.22 -11.82 -46.20
N ASP A 171 -11.01 -12.13 -46.68
CA ASP A 171 -10.51 -12.05 -48.06
C ASP A 171 -10.77 -10.79 -48.91
N ALA A 172 -9.70 -10.02 -49.15
CA ALA A 172 -9.34 -9.62 -50.51
C ALA A 172 -7.83 -9.28 -50.62
N ASP A 173 -7.23 -9.98 -51.57
CA ASP A 173 -5.87 -9.99 -52.10
C ASP A 173 -5.38 -8.64 -52.68
N HIS A 174 -4.04 -8.53 -52.81
CA HIS A 174 -3.20 -7.61 -53.62
C HIS A 174 -2.41 -6.47 -52.91
N GLY A 175 -1.10 -6.75 -52.70
CA GLY A 175 -0.04 -6.02 -53.42
C GLY A 175 0.74 -4.87 -52.73
N HIS A 176 2.03 -5.15 -52.48
CA HIS A 176 3.21 -4.26 -52.56
C HIS A 176 3.37 -3.07 -51.57
N GLY A 177 4.53 -3.02 -50.90
CA GLY A 177 5.13 -1.75 -50.45
C GLY A 177 5.98 -1.85 -49.19
N ALA A 178 7.22 -1.35 -49.25
CA ALA A 178 8.29 -1.60 -48.29
C ALA A 178 8.38 -0.60 -47.11
N ALA A 179 9.08 -1.08 -46.06
CA ALA A 179 10.03 -0.38 -45.17
C ALA A 179 9.61 0.88 -44.38
N MET A 180 9.72 0.83 -43.04
CA MET A 180 10.79 1.51 -42.27
C MET A 180 10.71 1.15 -40.78
N GLN A 181 11.86 0.79 -40.21
CA GLN A 181 12.10 0.56 -38.77
C GLN A 181 12.74 1.80 -38.13
N SER A 182 12.82 1.75 -36.79
CA SER A 182 13.61 2.58 -35.85
C SER A 182 12.86 3.82 -35.32
N SER A 183 12.30 3.73 -34.11
CA SER A 183 12.91 3.87 -32.78
C SER A 183 13.17 5.34 -32.40
N GLY A 184 12.28 5.89 -31.57
CA GLY A 184 12.48 7.18 -30.88
C GLY A 184 12.03 7.01 -29.43
N GLY A 185 12.99 7.10 -28.51
CA GLY A 185 12.80 6.92 -27.07
C GLY A 185 11.97 8.03 -26.43
N PHE A 186 11.25 7.68 -25.38
CA PHE A 186 10.59 8.63 -24.50
C PHE A 186 11.47 8.84 -23.26
N VAL A 187 11.83 10.09 -23.01
CA VAL A 187 12.69 10.56 -21.92
C VAL A 187 11.85 10.66 -20.65
N ALA A 188 12.23 9.92 -19.60
CA ALA A 188 11.77 10.20 -18.25
C ALA A 188 12.45 11.49 -17.78
N SER A 189 11.65 12.51 -17.45
CA SER A 189 12.15 13.77 -16.91
C SER A 189 12.04 13.75 -15.39
N ASP A 190 13.18 14.01 -14.76
CA ASP A 190 13.38 14.28 -13.34
C ASP A 190 12.41 15.34 -12.79
N TRP A 191 11.95 15.14 -11.56
CA TRP A 191 11.39 16.20 -10.73
C TRP A 191 12.02 16.13 -9.33
N PHE A 192 12.97 17.04 -9.07
CA PHE A 192 13.35 17.49 -7.74
C PHE A 192 13.51 19.02 -7.81
N VAL A 193 12.67 19.73 -7.05
CA VAL A 193 12.99 21.01 -6.40
C VAL A 193 12.29 21.00 -5.04
#